data_AF-A0A0E4BUH0-F1
#
_entry.id   AF-A0A0E4BUH0-F1
#
_cell.length_a   1.000
_cell.length_b   1.000
_cell.length_c   1.000
_cell.angle_alpha   90.00
_cell.angle_beta   90.00
_cell.angle_gamma   90.00
#
_symmetry.space_group_name_H-M   'P 1'
#
loop_
_entity.id
_entity.type
_entity.pdbx_description
1 polymer ?
#
loop_
_entity_poly.entity_id
_entity_poly.type
_entity_poly.pdbx_seq_one_letter_code
_entity_poly.pdbx_strand_id
1 'polypeptide(L)' 'MSPAEARLKEVPSNMAEAEWQQRVNLAAYRLVSLYGWDDLVDTHISARVPGPSITSSSTPTG' A
#
# COMPACT_ATOMS: atom_id res chain seq x y z
N MET A 1 20.32 -18.35 -6.02
CA MET A 1 19.25 -17.35 -6.15
C MET A 1 19.10 -17.01 -7.62
N SER A 2 17.90 -17.18 -8.16
CA SER A 2 17.56 -16.75 -9.51
C SER A 2 17.59 -15.21 -9.59
N PRO A 3 17.97 -14.61 -10.74
CA PRO A 3 17.86 -13.16 -10.96
C PRO A 3 16.46 -12.61 -10.65
N ALA A 4 15.42 -13.43 -10.83
CA ALA A 4 14.04 -13.08 -10.49
C ALA A 4 13.78 -12.96 -8.99
N GLU A 5 14.44 -13.80 -8.17
CA GLU A 5 14.31 -13.75 -6.69
C GLU A 5 15.03 -12.54 -6.11
N ALA A 6 16.13 -12.09 -6.73
CA ALA A 6 16.85 -10.89 -6.32
C ALA A 6 16.01 -9.62 -6.53
N ARG A 7 15.27 -9.55 -7.64
CA ARG A 7 14.43 -8.39 -7.99
C ARG A 7 13.19 -8.21 -7.11
N LEU A 8 12.76 -9.27 -6.41
CA LEU A 8 11.63 -9.22 -5.48
C LEU A 8 11.98 -8.63 -4.11
N LYS A 9 13.26 -8.63 -3.72
CA LYS A 9 13.71 -8.21 -2.38
C LYS A 9 14.04 -6.73 -2.27
N GLU A 10 14.17 -6.02 -3.38
CA GLU A 10 14.51 -4.61 -3.35
C GLU A 10 13.24 -3.76 -3.27
N VAL A 11 13.01 -3.16 -2.10
CA VAL A 11 12.12 -2.02 -1.98
C VAL A 11 12.64 -0.95 -2.94
N PRO A 12 11.81 -0.41 -3.86
CA PRO A 12 12.26 0.64 -4.77
C PRO A 12 12.85 1.80 -3.98
N SER A 13 14.12 2.12 -4.22
CA SER A 13 14.87 3.13 -3.47
C SER A 13 14.30 4.55 -3.59
N ASN A 14 13.38 4.76 -4.53
CA ASN A 14 12.70 6.01 -4.80
C ASN A 14 11.29 6.11 -4.18
N MET A 15 10.89 5.18 -3.31
CA MET A 15 9.55 5.13 -2.72
C MET A 15 9.59 5.26 -1.20
N ALA A 16 8.67 6.03 -0.64
CA ALA A 16 8.52 6.13 0.81
C ALA A 16 8.01 4.78 1.38
N GLU A 17 8.51 4.37 2.54
CA GLU A 17 8.12 3.11 3.18
C GLU A 17 6.60 2.98 3.36
N ALA A 18 5.93 4.07 3.78
CA ALA A 18 4.48 4.09 3.94
C ALA A 18 3.72 3.84 2.63
N GLU A 19 4.25 4.33 1.51
CA GLU A 19 3.68 4.07 0.18
C GLU A 19 3.92 2.62 -0.25
N TRP A 20 5.13 2.10 0.00
CA TRP A 20 5.47 0.71 -0.29
C TRP A 20 4.58 -0.27 0.47
N GLN A 21 4.44 -0.08 1.79
CA GLN A 21 3.54 -0.89 2.62
C GLN A 21 2.10 -0.82 2.12
N GLN A 22 1.65 0.36 1.69
CA GLN A 22 0.29 0.49 1.16
C GLN A 22 0.09 -0.24 -0.17
N ARG A 23 1.11 -0.29 -1.04
CA ARG A 23 1.07 -1.09 -2.27
C ARG A 23 1.09 -2.58 -1.98
N VAL A 24 1.85 -3.03 -0.98
CA VAL A 24 1.84 -4.42 -0.51
C VAL A 24 0.46 -4.79 0.01
N ASN A 25 -0.15 -3.94 0.84
CA ASN A 25 -1.51 -4.15 1.35
C ASN A 25 -2.55 -4.14 0.23
N LEU A 26 -2.41 -3.26 -0.76
CA LEU A 26 -3.30 -3.21 -1.94
C LEU A 26 -3.18 -4.46 -2.82
N ALA A 27 -2.08 -5.22 -2.74
CA ALA A 27 -1.96 -6.52 -3.42
C ALA A 27 -3.00 -7.55 -2.94
N ALA A 28 -3.75 -7.27 -1.86
CA ALA A 28 -4.98 -7.97 -1.50
C ALA A 28 -6.02 -8.01 -2.64
N TYR A 29 -5.89 -7.18 -3.69
CA TYR A 29 -6.68 -7.33 -4.94
C TYR A 29 -6.65 -8.77 -5.47
N ARG A 30 -5.53 -9.48 -5.30
CA ARG A 30 -5.42 -10.90 -5.68
C ARG A 30 -6.41 -11.79 -4.91
N LEU A 31 -6.69 -11.48 -3.63
CA LEU A 31 -7.67 -12.22 -2.85
C LEU A 31 -9.10 -11.95 -3.35
N VAL A 32 -9.39 -10.70 -3.74
CA VAL A 32 -10.70 -10.33 -4.30
C VAL A 32 -11.01 -11.16 -5.55
N SER A 33 -10.06 -11.26 -6.48
CA SER A 33 -10.21 -12.09 -7.67
C SER A 33 -10.27 -13.60 -7.36
N LEU A 34 -9.53 -14.08 -6.36
CA LEU A 34 -9.59 -15.49 -5.94
C LEU A 34 -10.97 -15.89 -5.40
N TYR A 35 -11.68 -14.96 -4.75
CA TYR A 35 -13.02 -15.20 -4.21
C TYR A 35 -14.15 -14.82 -5.18
N GLY A 36 -13.83 -14.34 -6.39
CA GLY A 36 -14.82 -13.89 -7.37
C GLY A 36 -15.66 -12.71 -6.88
N TRP A 37 -15.06 -11.86 -6.06
CA TRP A 37 -15.71 -10.64 -5.53
C TRP A 37 -15.52 -9.45 -6.45
N ASP A 38 -14.78 -9.61 -7.55
CA ASP A 38 -14.63 -8.63 -8.61
C ASP A 38 -15.62 -8.90 -9.77
N ASP A 39 -16.22 -7.82 -10.26
CA ASP A 39 -16.96 -7.82 -11.53
C ASP A 39 -15.98 -7.58 -12.68
N LEU A 40 -15.19 -8.62 -13.00
CA LEU A 40 -14.15 -8.60 -14.03
C LEU A 40 -13.21 -7.39 -13.92
N VAL A 41 -13.28 -6.44 -14.85
CA VAL A 41 -12.38 -5.27 -14.93
C VAL A 41 -12.96 -4.00 -14.29
N ASP A 42 -14.23 -4.03 -13.86
CA ASP A 42 -14.95 -2.83 -13.39
C ASP A 42 -14.74 -2.57 -11.88
N THR A 43 -14.09 -3.48 -11.17
CA THR A 43 -13.84 -3.33 -9.74
C THR A 43 -12.60 -2.48 -9.45
N HIS A 44 -12.81 -1.28 -8.90
CA HIS A 44 -11.72 -0.38 -8.51
C HIS A 44 -11.58 -0.29 -6.99
N ILE A 45 -10.40 -0.66 -6.47
CA ILE A 45 -10.06 -0.56 -5.04
C ILE A 45 -8.95 0.48 -4.89
N SER A 46 -9.19 1.48 -4.04
CA SER A 46 -8.21 2.52 -3.72
C SER A 46 -7.82 2.46 -2.25
N ALA A 47 -6.57 2.81 -1.96
CA ALA A 47 -6.04 2.81 -0.61
C ALA A 47 -5.26 4.11 -0.36
N ARG A 48 -5.62 4.84 0.70
CA ARG A 48 -4.96 6.11 1.05
C ARG A 48 -3.58 5.81 1.65
N VAL A 49 -2.52 6.37 1.08
CA VAL A 49 -1.19 6.32 1.70
C VAL A 49 -1.22 7.15 2.99
N PRO A 50 -0.78 6.61 4.14
CA PRO A 50 -0.65 7.38 5.37
C PRO A 50 0.29 8.57 5.14
N GLY A 51 -0.24 9.79 5.29
CA GLY A 51 0.56 11.02 5.28
C GLY A 51 1.17 11.30 6.65
N PRO A 52 2.15 12.22 6.76
CA PRO A 52 2.66 12.68 8.04
C PRO A 52 1.49 13.19 8.87
N SER A 53 1.25 12.56 10.02
CA SER A 53 0.20 12.98 10.95
C SER A 53 0.50 14.42 11.34
N ILE A 54 -0.36 15.36 10.95
CA ILE A 54 -0.40 16.66 11.59
C ILE A 54 -0.89 16.41 13.02
N THR A 55 0.03 16.06 13.90
CA THR A 55 -0.22 16.21 15.33
C THR A 55 -0.39 17.71 15.52
N SER A 56 -1.64 18.20 15.48
CA SER A 56 -1.92 19.48 16.08
C SER A 56 -1.56 19.28 17.54
N SER A 57 -0.42 19.82 17.93
CA SER A 57 -0.17 20.17 19.31
C SER A 57 -1.31 21.10 19.67
N SER A 58 -2.40 20.54 20.20
CA SER A 58 -3.39 21.30 20.94
C SER A 58 -2.64 21.76 22.17
N THR A 59 -2.05 22.94 22.07
CA THR A 59 -1.55 23.67 23.23
C THR A 59 -2.76 23.85 24.15
N PRO A 60 -2.76 23.32 25.38
CA PRO A 60 -3.78 23.69 26.33
C PRO A 60 -3.42 25.10 26.78
N THR A 61 -4.05 26.10 26.16
CA THR A 61 -4.10 27.44 26.75
C THR A 61 -5.08 27.36 27.92
N GLY A 62 -4.52 27.19 29.12
CA GLY A 62 -5.22 27.22 30.40
C GLY A 62 -4.24 27.59 31.49
#